data_AF-A0ABD5C8I9-F1
#
_entry.id   AF-A0ABD5C8I9-F1
#
_cell.length_a   1.000
_cell.length_b   1.000
_cell.length_c   1.000
_cell.angle_alpha   90.00
_cell.angle_beta   90.00
_cell.angle_gamma   90.00
#
_symmetry.space_group_name_H-M   'P 1'
#
loop_
_entity.id
_entity.type
_entity.pdbx_description
1 polymer ?
#
loop_
_entity_poly.entity_id
_entity_poly.type
_entity_poly.pdbx_seq_one_letter_code
_entity_poly.pdbx_strand_id
1 'polypeptide(L)' 'MYLTEIENRLSNDPNGGSREFLLGRLAEIRAEFAAQLALPLEPAAFRQALARVDGCDAAISVINTLARRFSKS' A
#
# COMPACT_ATOMS: atom_id res chain seq x y z
N MET A 1 1.44 -14.39 18.35
CA MET A 1 2.39 -13.31 17.98
C MET A 1 2.81 -13.58 16.54
N TYR A 2 2.63 -12.61 15.65
CA TYR A 2 3.04 -12.70 14.24
C TYR A 2 4.47 -12.20 14.04
N LEU A 3 5.04 -12.50 12.86
CA LEU A 3 6.45 -12.28 12.53
C LEU A 3 6.80 -10.78 12.47
N THR A 4 5.85 -9.93 12.09
CA THR A 4 6.06 -8.49 11.92
C THR A 4 5.04 -7.64 12.69
N GLU A 5 5.42 -6.38 12.95
CA GLU A 5 4.53 -5.40 13.59
C GLU A 5 3.28 -5.10 12.75
N ILE A 6 3.41 -5.04 11.42
CA ILE A 6 2.27 -4.86 10.51
C ILE A 6 1.28 -6.02 10.62
N GLU A 7 1.76 -7.27 10.67
CA GLU A 7 0.88 -8.42 10.84
C GLU A 7 0.18 -8.40 12.20
N ASN A 8 0.90 -8.09 13.29
CA ASN A 8 0.31 -7.95 14.62
C ASN A 8 -0.73 -6.82 14.67
N ARG A 9 -0.48 -5.70 13.98
CA ARG A 9 -1.42 -4.58 13.92
C ARG A 9 -2.68 -4.96 13.15
N LEU A 10 -2.54 -5.61 11.98
CA LEU A 10 -3.67 -6.04 11.17
C LEU A 10 -4.47 -7.20 11.80
N SER A 11 -3.83 -8.06 12.57
CA SER A 11 -4.54 -9.14 13.28
C SER A 11 -5.35 -8.63 14.46
N ASN A 12 -4.94 -7.52 15.07
CA ASN A 12 -5.62 -6.87 16.19
C ASN A 12 -6.48 -5.68 15.73
N ASP A 13 -6.99 -5.72 14.49
CA ASP A 13 -7.76 -4.64 13.88
C ASP A 13 -9.24 -5.03 13.68
N PRO A 14 -10.03 -5.23 14.76
CA PRO A 14 -11.38 -5.77 14.68
C PRO A 14 -12.35 -4.86 13.91
N ASN A 15 -12.07 -3.55 13.86
CA ASN A 15 -12.88 -2.56 13.17
C ASN A 15 -12.29 -2.17 11.80
N GLY A 16 -11.16 -2.75 11.39
CA GLY A 16 -10.51 -2.44 10.11
C GLY A 16 -9.86 -1.05 10.03
N GLY A 17 -9.78 -0.28 11.13
CA GLY A 17 -9.28 1.09 11.12
C GLY A 17 -7.79 1.20 10.79
N SER A 18 -6.97 0.24 11.23
CA SER A 18 -5.55 0.21 10.84
C SER A 18 -5.38 -0.14 9.37
N ARG A 19 -6.17 -1.09 8.85
CA ARG A 19 -6.20 -1.42 7.43
C ARG A 19 -6.62 -0.21 6.59
N GLU A 20 -7.71 0.44 6.92
CA GLU A 20 -8.22 1.61 6.20
C GLU A 20 -7.21 2.75 6.20
N PHE A 21 -6.59 3.03 7.35
CA PHE A 21 -5.54 4.03 7.45
C PHE A 21 -4.36 3.73 6.51
N LEU A 22 -3.86 2.49 6.52
CA LEU A 22 -2.72 2.10 5.66
C LEU A 22 -3.09 2.16 4.18
N LEU A 23 -4.29 1.72 3.81
CA LEU A 23 -4.78 1.78 2.43
C LEU A 23 -4.98 3.22 1.96
N GLY A 24 -5.54 4.10 2.80
CA GLY A 24 -5.70 5.52 2.49
C GLY A 24 -4.35 6.20 2.25
N ARG A 25 -3.37 5.98 3.14
CA ARG A 25 -2.01 6.53 2.99
C ARG A 25 -1.32 6.03 1.72
N LEU A 26 -1.45 4.74 1.38
CA LEU A 26 -0.89 4.20 0.13
C LEU A 26 -1.60 4.77 -1.10
N ALA A 27 -2.91 4.98 -1.04
CA ALA A 27 -3.68 5.58 -2.14
C ALA A 27 -3.25 7.04 -2.39
N GLU A 28 -3.05 7.83 -1.33
CA GLU A 28 -2.52 9.20 -1.42
C GLU A 28 -1.14 9.22 -2.09
N ILE A 29 -0.19 8.43 -1.57
CA ILE A 29 1.18 8.36 -2.11
C ILE A 29 1.19 7.86 -3.56
N ARG A 30 0.36 6.86 -3.87
CA ARG A 30 0.21 6.36 -5.23
C ARG A 30 -0.30 7.45 -6.18
N ALA A 31 -1.29 8.24 -5.74
CA ALA A 31 -1.83 9.35 -6.52
C ALA A 31 -0.78 10.44 -6.79
N GLU A 32 0.07 10.74 -5.81
CA GLU A 32 1.19 11.68 -5.98
C GLU A 32 2.17 11.22 -7.07
N PHE A 33 2.57 9.95 -7.08
CA PHE A 33 3.45 9.42 -8.13
C PHE A 33 2.75 9.27 -9.48
N ALA A 34 1.47 8.91 -9.50
CA ALA A 34 0.68 8.88 -10.72
C ALA A 34 0.54 10.28 -11.36
N ALA A 35 0.39 11.32 -10.54
CA ALA A 35 0.36 12.70 -11.02
C ALA A 35 1.71 13.11 -11.66
N GLN A 36 2.84 12.63 -11.13
CA GLN A 36 4.16 12.85 -11.75
C GLN A 36 4.25 12.22 -13.13
N LEU A 37 3.68 11.02 -13.33
CA LEU A 37 3.67 10.34 -14.64
C LEU A 37 2.87 11.09 -15.72
N ALA A 38 1.97 11.99 -15.33
CA ALA A 38 1.23 12.84 -16.26
C ALA A 38 2.04 14.06 -16.75
N LEU A 39 3.21 14.31 -16.15
CA LEU A 39 4.13 15.39 -16.54
C LEU A 39 5.16 14.88 -17.55
N PRO A 40 5.72 15.77 -18.40
CA PRO A 40 6.89 15.44 -19.20
C PRO A 40 8.07 15.17 -18.27
N LEU A 41 8.46 13.89 -18.17
CA LEU A 41 9.56 13.41 -17.34
C LEU A 41 10.68 12.83 -18.21
N GLU A 42 11.91 13.02 -17.77
CA GLU A 42 13.05 12.29 -18.32
C GLU A 42 12.86 10.78 -18.14
N PRO A 43 13.34 9.92 -19.07
CA PRO A 43 13.09 8.48 -19.03
C PRO A 43 13.51 7.77 -17.74
N ALA A 44 14.52 8.28 -17.03
CA ALA A 44 14.92 7.76 -15.73
C ALA A 44 13.91 8.11 -14.63
N ALA A 45 13.43 9.36 -14.60
CA ALA A 45 12.43 9.82 -13.64
C ALA A 45 11.08 9.15 -13.87
N PHE A 46 10.67 8.97 -15.14
CA PHE A 46 9.46 8.23 -15.50
C PHE A 46 9.49 6.80 -14.96
N ARG A 47 10.59 6.06 -15.19
CA ARG A 47 10.75 4.68 -14.68
C ARG A 47 10.73 4.62 -13.15
N GLN A 48 11.32 5.60 -12.47
CA GLN A 48 11.28 5.66 -11.01
C GLN A 48 9.87 5.92 -10.48
N ALA A 49 9.13 6.87 -11.08
CA ALA A 49 7.75 7.15 -10.70
C ALA A 49 6.85 5.93 -10.95
N LEU A 50 7.01 5.25 -12.08
CA LEU A 50 6.27 4.02 -12.40
C LEU A 50 6.56 2.91 -11.37
N ALA A 51 7.84 2.65 -11.08
CA ALA A 51 8.21 1.64 -10.08
C ALA A 51 7.64 1.94 -8.68
N ARG A 52 7.48 3.22 -8.32
CA ARG A 52 6.85 3.61 -7.06
C ARG A 52 5.34 3.40 -7.06
N VAL A 53 4.66 3.67 -8.18
CA VAL A 53 3.22 3.33 -8.35
C VAL A 53 3.03 1.82 -8.20
N ASP A 54 3.82 1.02 -8.91
CA ASP A 54 3.77 -0.44 -8.84
C ASP A 54 4.04 -0.95 -7.42
N GLY A 55 5.00 -0.33 -6.71
CA GLY A 55 5.29 -0.64 -5.32
C GLY A 55 4.12 -0.35 -4.37
N CYS A 56 3.39 0.75 -4.60
CA CYS A 56 2.17 1.05 -3.84
C CYS A 56 1.08 0.01 -4.10
N ASP A 57 0.89 -0.38 -5.36
CA ASP A 57 -0.10 -1.40 -5.76
C ASP A 57 0.22 -2.78 -5.15
N ALA A 58 1.50 -3.16 -5.15
CA ALA A 58 1.96 -4.36 -4.47
C ALA A 58 1.71 -4.31 -2.96
N ALA A 59 2.02 -3.19 -2.30
CA ALA A 59 1.79 -3.02 -0.87
C ALA A 59 0.29 -3.10 -0.50
N ILE A 60 -0.58 -2.46 -1.30
CA ILE A 60 -2.04 -2.55 -1.16
C ILE A 60 -2.50 -4.01 -1.24
N SER A 61 -1.98 -4.77 -2.22
CA SER A 61 -2.30 -6.20 -2.38
C SER A 61 -1.87 -7.02 -1.16
N VAL A 62 -0.68 -6.78 -0.62
CA VAL A 62 -0.18 -7.44 0.59
C VAL A 62 -1.08 -7.16 1.80
N ILE A 63 -1.42 -5.88 2.05
CA ILE A 63 -2.28 -5.50 3.18
C ILE A 63 -3.65 -6.16 3.07
N ASN A 64 -4.27 -6.15 1.89
CA ASN A 64 -5.57 -6.80 1.68
C ASN A 64 -5.49 -8.32 1.84
N THR A 65 -4.37 -8.94 1.46
CA THR A 65 -4.16 -10.37 1.65
C THR A 65 -3.99 -10.73 3.12
N LEU A 66 -3.19 -9.97 3.87
CA LEU A 66 -3.02 -10.14 5.31
C LEU A 66 -4.33 -9.91 6.07
N ALA A 67 -5.05 -8.83 5.78
CA ALA A 67 -6.32 -8.54 6.43
C ALA A 67 -7.37 -9.65 6.19
N ARG A 68 -7.49 -10.15 4.96
CA ARG A 68 -8.38 -11.30 4.64
C ARG A 68 -7.96 -12.58 5.34
N ARG A 69 -6.65 -12.79 5.55
CA ARG A 69 -6.14 -13.95 6.29
C ARG A 69 -6.56 -13.88 7.75
N PHE A 70 -6.50 -12.70 8.37
CA PHE A 70 -6.86 -12.53 9.78
C PHE A 70 -8.36 -12.45 10.02
N SER A 71 -9.16 -11.97 9.06
CA SER A 71 -10.63 -11.95 9.18
C SER A 71 -11.29 -13.33 9.06
N LYS A 72 -10.55 -14.34 8.57
CA LYS A 72 -11.02 -15.73 8.42
C LYS A 72 -10.55 -16.66 9.56
N SER A 73 -9.75 -16.13 10.50
CA SER A 73 -9.19 -16.87 11.64
C SER A 73 -9.94 -16.54 12.92
#